data_AF-A0A6I6SKM8-F1
#
_entry.id   AF-A0A6I6SKM8-F1
#
_cell.length_a   1.000
_cell.length_b   1.000
_cell.length_c   1.000
_cell.angle_alpha   90.00
_cell.angle_beta   90.00
_cell.angle_gamma   90.00
#
_symmetry.space_group_name_H-M   'P 1'
#
loop_
_entity.id
_entity.type
_entity.pdbx_description
1 polymer ?
#
loop_
_entity_poly.entity_id
_entity_poly.type
_entity_poly.pdbx_seq_one_letter_code
_entity_poly.pdbx_strand_id
1 'polypeptide(L)' 'MNTMNVPGLTEPEPEPLDNRALCKRLVMAKTQLDRLERDTTSKDLSALSAARVEFALASRALADALIAQEEMTT' A
#
# COMPACT_ATOMS: atom_id res chain seq x y z
N MET A 1 13.11 -44.33 -27.91
CA MET A 1 11.67 -44.07 -27.71
C MET A 1 11.58 -43.18 -26.48
N ASN A 2 11.17 -41.94 -26.70
CA ASN A 2 11.57 -40.80 -25.87
C ASN A 2 10.76 -40.70 -24.58
N THR A 3 11.49 -40.38 -23.51
CA THR A 3 10.99 -40.05 -22.17
C THR A 3 10.13 -38.80 -22.20
N MET A 4 8.93 -38.87 -21.61
CA MET A 4 8.03 -37.72 -21.44
C MET A 4 8.68 -36.67 -20.55
N ASN A 5 8.98 -35.51 -21.12
CA ASN A 5 9.29 -34.30 -20.36
C ASN A 5 7.97 -33.56 -20.15
N VAL A 6 7.44 -33.61 -18.93
CA VAL A 6 6.27 -32.83 -18.51
C VAL A 6 6.77 -31.40 -18.22
N PRO A 7 6.35 -30.38 -18.98
CA PRO A 7 6.80 -29.02 -18.71
C PRO A 7 6.05 -28.45 -17.52
N GLY A 8 6.83 -28.03 -16.51
CA GLY A 8 6.58 -26.76 -15.82
C GLY A 8 5.44 -26.77 -14.81
N LEU A 9 5.77 -27.20 -13.59
CA LEU A 9 5.35 -26.48 -12.40
C LEU A 9 5.94 -25.06 -12.53
N THR A 10 5.21 -24.13 -13.14
CA THR A 10 5.45 -22.72 -12.89
C THR A 10 4.88 -22.45 -11.52
N GLU A 11 5.67 -22.71 -10.49
CA GLU A 11 5.48 -22.06 -9.20
C GLU A 11 5.37 -20.56 -9.51
N PRO A 12 4.31 -19.86 -9.07
CA PRO A 12 4.28 -18.43 -9.22
C PRO A 12 5.47 -17.91 -8.43
N GLU A 13 6.51 -17.46 -9.14
CA GLU A 13 7.54 -16.61 -8.56
C GLU A 13 6.81 -15.57 -7.71
N PRO A 14 7.19 -15.37 -6.44
CA PRO A 14 6.63 -14.30 -5.64
C PRO A 14 7.04 -12.99 -6.32
N GLU A 15 6.16 -12.49 -7.18
CA GLU A 15 6.26 -11.16 -7.77
C GLU A 15 6.61 -10.21 -6.62
N PRO A 16 7.72 -9.45 -6.72
CA PRO A 16 8.13 -8.57 -5.64
C PRO A 16 6.94 -7.68 -5.33
N LEU A 17 6.45 -7.78 -4.09
CA LEU A 17 5.25 -7.09 -3.61
C LEU A 17 5.26 -5.66 -4.12
N ASP A 18 4.54 -5.39 -5.20
CA ASP A 18 4.52 -4.07 -5.81
C ASP A 18 3.73 -3.18 -4.85
N ASN A 19 4.47 -2.52 -3.96
CA ASN A 19 3.95 -1.60 -2.96
C ASN A 19 3.17 -0.44 -3.59
N ARG A 20 3.09 -0.36 -4.94
CA ARG A 20 2.22 0.53 -5.72
C ARG A 20 0.79 0.63 -5.22
N ALA A 21 0.16 -0.47 -4.79
CA ALA A 21 -1.19 -0.40 -4.23
C ALA A 21 -1.23 0.41 -2.91
N LEU A 22 -0.25 0.18 -2.03
CA LEU A 22 -0.07 0.91 -0.77
C LEU A 22 0.31 2.37 -1.01
N CYS A 23 1.22 2.63 -1.96
CA CYS A 23 1.59 3.96 -2.41
C CYS A 23 0.38 4.74 -2.95
N LYS A 24 -0.46 4.10 -3.79
CA LYS A 24 -1.68 4.73 -4.31
C LYS A 24 -2.64 5.08 -3.18
N ARG A 25 -2.87 4.16 -2.23
CA ARG A 25 -3.71 4.41 -1.06
C ARG A 25 -3.19 5.58 -0.23
N LEU A 26 -1.88 5.63 0.03
CA LEU A 26 -1.25 6.72 0.76
C LEU A 26 -1.42 8.07 0.05
N VAL A 27 -1.20 8.13 -1.26
CA VAL A 27 -1.39 9.36 -2.07
C VAL A 27 -2.83 9.84 -2.00
N MET A 28 -3.81 8.93 -2.11
CA MET A 28 -5.23 9.28 -2.01
C MET A 28 -5.57 9.82 -0.62
N ALA A 29 -5.16 9.11 0.44
CA ALA A 29 -5.39 9.53 1.82
C ALA A 29 -4.75 10.89 2.13
N LYS A 30 -3.51 11.11 1.69
CA LYS A 30 -2.81 12.40 1.82
C LYS A 30 -3.54 13.52 1.09
N THR A 31 -3.96 13.28 -0.15
CA THR A 31 -4.68 14.28 -0.94
C THR A 31 -6.00 14.67 -0.29
N GLN A 32 -6.72 13.70 0.28
CA GLN A 32 -7.97 13.96 1.00
C GLN A 32 -7.72 14.76 2.28
N LEU A 33 -6.73 14.37 3.08
CA LEU A 33 -6.35 15.10 4.29
C LEU A 33 -5.94 16.54 3.98
N ASP A 34 -5.04 16.72 3.00
CA ASP A 34 -4.58 18.03 2.52
C ASP A 34 -5.71 18.93 2.02
N ARG A 35 -6.80 18.35 1.48
CA ARG A 35 -7.99 19.11 1.07
C ARG A 35 -8.79 19.56 2.29
N LEU A 36 -9.05 18.66 3.23
CA LEU A 36 -9.82 18.94 4.44
C LEU A 36 -9.11 19.91 5.39
N GLU A 37 -7.78 19.85 5.47
CA GLU A 37 -7.00 20.79 6.29
C GLU A 37 -6.95 22.22 5.72
N ARG A 38 -7.05 22.35 4.38
CA ARG A 38 -7.14 23.67 3.73
C ARG A 38 -8.55 24.26 3.76
N ASP A 39 -9.57 23.41 3.90
CA ASP A 39 -10.95 23.87 4.03
C ASP A 39 -11.25 24.32 5.46
N THR A 40 -10.80 25.54 5.78
CA THR A 40 -11.04 26.19 7.07
C THR A 40 -12.50 26.61 7.29
N THR A 41 -13.33 26.51 6.25
CA THR A 41 -14.75 26.87 6.30
C THR A 41 -15.65 25.69 6.65
N SER A 42 -15.20 24.47 6.34
CA SER A 42 -15.88 23.24 6.71
C SER A 42 -15.68 22.93 8.19
N LYS A 43 -16.77 22.96 8.96
CA LYS A 43 -16.81 22.53 10.37
C LYS A 43 -16.83 21.01 10.52
N ASP A 44 -16.54 20.26 9.46
CA ASP A 44 -16.58 18.79 9.50
C ASP A 44 -15.31 18.21 10.15
N LEU A 45 -15.23 18.41 11.46
CA LEU A 45 -14.18 17.85 12.32
C LEU A 45 -14.21 16.32 12.32
N SER A 46 -15.36 15.70 12.03
CA SER A 46 -15.48 14.25 11.93
C SER A 46 -14.80 13.73 10.66
N ALA A 47 -15.04 14.36 9.51
CA ALA A 47 -14.36 14.01 8.27
C ALA A 47 -12.85 14.26 8.36
N LEU A 48 -12.44 15.38 8.97
CA LEU A 48 -11.02 15.69 9.18
C LEU A 48 -10.34 14.65 10.09
N SER A 49 -10.97 14.27 11.20
CA SER A 49 -10.41 13.24 12.09
C SER A 49 -10.32 11.87 11.41
N ALA A 50 -11.35 11.48 10.65
CA ALA A 50 -11.32 10.25 9.86
C ALA A 50 -10.20 10.25 8.81
N ALA A 51 -10.01 11.37 8.09
CA ALA A 51 -8.95 11.49 7.10
C ALA A 51 -7.54 11.42 7.72
N ARG A 52 -7.35 11.97 8.92
CA ARG A 52 -6.08 11.85 9.67
C ARG A 52 -5.78 10.41 10.05
N VAL A 53 -6.79 9.69 10.54
CA VAL A 53 -6.64 8.26 10.89
C VAL A 53 -6.31 7.44 9.65
N GLU A 54 -7.03 7.64 8.54
CA GLU A 54 -6.78 6.90 7.30
C GLU A 54 -5.37 7.17 6.74
N PHE A 55 -4.91 8.43 6.78
CA PHE A 55 -3.55 8.78 6.39
C PHE A 55 -2.49 8.08 7.26
N ALA A 56 -2.69 8.04 8.57
CA ALA A 56 -1.78 7.35 9.49
C ALA A 56 -1.75 5.83 9.22
N LEU A 57 -2.91 5.21 8.98
CA LEU A 57 -3.03 3.78 8.66
C LEU A 57 -2.36 3.45 7.32
N ALA A 58 -2.59 4.26 6.28
CA ALA A 58 -1.96 4.06 4.97
C ALA A 58 -0.44 4.23 5.04
N SER A 59 0.05 5.21 5.81
CA SER A 59 1.49 5.43 6.03
C SER A 59 2.13 4.24 6.73
N ARG A 60 1.48 3.74 7.79
CA ARG A 60 1.95 2.57 8.53
C ARG A 60 1.99 1.32 7.66
N ALA A 61 0.93 1.05 6.89
CA ALA A 61 0.87 -0.11 6.02
C ALA A 61 2.00 -0.10 4.97
N LEU A 62 2.32 1.06 4.40
CA LEU A 62 3.46 1.19 3.48
C LEU A 62 4.79 0.99 4.20
N ALA A 63 4.96 1.56 5.40
CA ALA A 63 6.18 1.38 6.18
C ALA A 63 6.40 -0.09 6.57
N ASP A 64 5.36 -0.77 7.05
CA ASP A 64 5.40 -2.19 7.40
C ASP A 64 5.78 -3.04 6.18
N ALA A 65 5.26 -2.73 4.99
CA ALA A 65 5.61 -3.44 3.76
C ALA A 65 7.05 -3.20 3.31
N LEU A 66 7.58 -1.98 3.47
CA LEU A 66 8.98 -1.66 3.18
C LEU A 66 9.94 -2.35 4.16
N ILE A 67 9.59 -2.40 5.45
CA ILE A 67 10.37 -3.12 6.47
C ILE A 67 10.41 -4.61 6.15
N ALA A 68 9.25 -5.22 5.87
CA ALA A 68 9.17 -6.63 5.51
C ALA A 68 9.98 -6.96 4.24
N GLN A 69 10.02 -6.03 3.28
CA GLN A 69 10.84 -6.17 2.08
C GLN A 69 12.34 -6.16 2.40
N GLU A 70 12.81 -5.26 3.27
CA GLU A 70 14.22 -5.19 3.68
C GLU A 70 14.64 -6.44 4.47
N GLU A 71 13.82 -6.90 5.41
CA GLU A 71 14.06 -8.11 6.21
C GLU A 71 14.16 -9.39 5.36
N MET A 72 13.46 -9.45 4.22
CA MET A 72 13.50 -10.59 3.31
C MET A 72 14.76 -10.60 2.41
N THR A 73 15.50 -9.47 2.35
CA THR A 73 16.72 -9.33 1.55
C THR A 73 18.02 -9.52 2.35
N THR A 74 17.94 -9.75 3.67
CA THR A 74 19.08 -9.96 4.58
C THR A 74 19.19 -11.40 5.07
#